data_AF-A0A291DFD3-F1
#
_entry.id   AF-A0A291DFD3-F1
#
_cell.length_a   1.000
_cell.length_b   1.000
_cell.length_c   1.000
_cell.angle_alpha   90.00
_cell.angle_beta   90.00
_cell.angle_gamma   90.00
#
_symmetry.space_group_name_H-M   'P 1'
#
loop_
_entity.id
_entity.type
_entity.pdbx_description
1 polymer ?
#
loop_
_entity_poly.entity_id
_entity_poly.type
_entity_poly.pdbx_seq_one_letter_code
_entity_poly.pdbx_strand_id
1 'polypeptide(L)' 'MRFNHRLMAIVRFRIEHERWPDMNNPTDVAQVDKLDNRYMTIPYFRGREKVTGLADVDM' A
#
# COMPACT_ATOMS: atom_id res chain seq x y z
N MET A 1 14.83 9.58 -8.37
CA MET A 1 13.48 9.18 -8.84
C MET A 1 12.78 8.46 -7.69
N ARG A 2 11.92 9.15 -6.94
CA ARG A 2 11.07 8.50 -5.92
C ARG A 2 9.96 7.78 -6.69
N PHE A 3 10.12 6.48 -6.95
CA PHE A 3 8.98 5.67 -7.38
C PHE A 3 7.93 5.73 -6.26
N ASN A 4 6.68 6.01 -6.62
CA ASN A 4 5.54 6.25 -5.72
C ASN A 4 5.08 4.96 -4.99
N HIS A 5 5.97 4.34 -4.20
CA HIS A 5 5.68 3.14 -3.41
C HIS A 5 4.70 3.42 -2.25
N ARG A 6 4.55 4.69 -1.86
CA ARG A 6 3.61 5.13 -0.82
C ARG A 6 2.16 4.81 -1.18
N LEU A 7 1.78 4.87 -2.46
CA LEU A 7 0.43 4.47 -2.90
C LEU A 7 0.22 2.97 -2.69
N MET A 8 1.21 2.15 -3.01
CA MET A 8 1.16 0.70 -2.78
C MET A 8 1.10 0.36 -1.30
N ALA A 9 1.81 1.12 -0.46
CA ALA A 9 1.75 1.00 0.99
C ALA A 9 0.35 1.36 1.54
N ILE A 10 -0.27 2.43 1.04
CA ILE A 10 -1.63 2.85 1.41
C ILE A 10 -2.67 1.79 0.96
N VAL A 11 -2.54 1.26 -0.26
CA VAL A 11 -3.43 0.19 -0.74
C VAL A 11 -3.26 -1.07 0.10
N ARG A 12 -2.02 -1.44 0.46
CA ARG A 12 -1.75 -2.56 1.35
C ARG A 12 -2.34 -2.35 2.74
N PHE A 13 -2.18 -1.17 3.32
CA PHE A 13 -2.81 -0.79 4.59
C PHE A 13 -4.32 -0.99 4.52
N ARG A 14 -4.96 -0.53 3.45
CA ARG A 14 -6.40 -0.71 3.26
C ARG A 14 -6.82 -2.18 3.25
N ILE A 15 -6.05 -3.04 2.59
CA ILE A 15 -6.41 -4.46 2.53
C ILE A 15 -6.16 -5.16 3.87
N GLU A 16 -5.13 -4.77 4.62
CA GLU A 16 -4.82 -5.36 5.93
C GLU A 16 -5.75 -4.88 7.05
N HIS A 17 -6.23 -3.63 6.99
CA HIS A 17 -7.03 -3.00 8.04
C HIS A 17 -8.50 -2.75 7.66
N GLU A 18 -8.90 -3.07 6.43
CA GLU A 18 -10.24 -2.84 5.87
C GLU A 18 -10.72 -1.37 5.94
N ARG A 19 -9.79 -0.42 6.07
CA ARG A 19 -10.03 1.02 6.10
C ARG A 19 -8.88 1.80 5.50
N TRP A 20 -9.14 3.04 5.06
CA TRP A 20 -8.07 3.94 4.65
C TRP A 20 -7.28 4.47 5.87
N PRO A 21 -5.97 4.75 5.72
CA PRO A 21 -5.19 5.38 6.78
C PRO A 21 -5.61 6.84 6.95
N ASP A 22 -5.73 7.31 8.18
CA ASP A 22 -5.84 8.72 8.50
C ASP A 22 -4.42 9.34 8.51
N MET A 23 -4.11 10.12 7.49
CA MET A 23 -2.78 10.74 7.34
C MET A 23 -2.51 11.86 8.36
N ASN A 24 -3.50 12.25 9.16
CA ASN A 24 -3.33 13.14 10.30
C ASN A 24 -3.05 12.38 11.61
N ASN A 25 -3.24 11.06 11.61
CA ASN A 25 -2.92 10.19 12.74
C ASN A 25 -1.49 9.66 12.61
N PRO A 26 -0.56 10.02 13.52
CA PRO A 26 0.83 9.58 13.42
C PRO A 26 0.99 8.06 13.47
N THR A 27 0.07 7.33 14.10
CA THR A 27 0.08 5.87 14.16
C THR A 27 -0.21 5.23 12.80
N ASP A 28 -1.12 5.82 12.03
CA ASP A 28 -1.45 5.35 10.69
C ASP A 28 -0.32 5.70 9.71
N VAL A 29 0.26 6.90 9.84
CA VAL A 29 1.43 7.32 9.06
C VAL A 29 2.61 6.37 9.27
N ALA A 30 2.91 6.01 10.52
CA ALA A 30 4.01 5.09 10.83
C ALA A 30 3.79 3.69 10.22
N GLN A 31 2.54 3.22 10.16
CA GLN A 31 2.20 1.96 9.53
C GLN A 31 2.37 2.02 8.01
N VAL A 32 1.91 3.10 7.37
CA VAL A 32 2.14 3.33 5.93
C VAL A 32 3.63 3.40 5.63
N ASP A 33 4.42 4.12 6.42
CA ASP A 33 5.87 4.23 6.21
C ASP A 33 6.58 2.87 6.40
N LYS A 34 6.12 2.03 7.32
CA LYS A 34 6.61 0.65 7.48
C LYS A 34 6.31 -0.22 6.24
N LEU A 35 5.17 0.01 5.60
CA LEU A 35 4.74 -0.69 4.39
C LEU A 35 5.34 -0.09 3.10
N ASP A 36 5.92 1.11 3.15
CA ASP A 36 6.61 1.79 2.05
C ASP A 36 8.00 1.19 1.74
N ASN A 37 8.18 -0.11 2.02
CA ASN A 37 9.37 -0.86 1.68
C ASN A 37 9.14 -1.75 0.46
N ARG A 38 9.78 -1.38 -0.67
CA ARG A 38 9.71 -2.08 -1.96
C ARG A 38 9.97 -3.59 -1.90
N TYR A 39 10.79 -4.04 -0.94
CA TYR A 39 11.16 -5.44 -0.79
C TYR A 39 10.06 -6.29 -0.16
N MET A 40 9.12 -5.67 0.57
CA MET A 40 8.00 -6.38 1.21
C MET A 40 6.69 -6.22 0.44
N THR A 41 6.50 -5.09 -0.22
CA THR A 41 5.19 -4.73 -0.80
C THR A 41 5.01 -5.28 -2.22
N ILE A 42 6.07 -5.35 -3.04
CA ILE A 42 5.96 -5.96 -4.38
C ILE A 42 5.67 -7.48 -4.29
N PRO A 43 6.36 -8.28 -3.43
CA PRO A 43 6.01 -9.70 -3.26
C PRO A 43 4.60 -9.93 -2.74
N TYR A 44 4.11 -9.06 -1.84
CA TYR A 44 2.74 -9.13 -1.31
C TYR A 44 1.69 -9.07 -2.42
N PHE A 45 1.86 -8.17 -3.39
CA PHE A 45 0.95 -8.06 -4.53
C PHE A 45 1.17 -9.16 -5.59
N ARG A 46 2.42 -9.61 -5.79
CA ARG A 46 2.72 -10.72 -6.73
C ARG A 46 2.17 -12.07 -6.27
N GLY A 47 2.13 -12.33 -4.96
CA GLY A 47 1.59 -13.57 -4.39
C GLY A 47 0.05 -13.65 -4.38
N ARG A 48 -0.64 -12.56 -4.71
CA ARG A 48 -2.09 -12.51 -4.88
C ARG A 48 -2.39 -12.56 -6.38
N GLU A 49 -2.67 -13.75 -6.91
CA GLU A 49 -3.19 -13.92 -8.27
C GLU A 49 -4.36 -12.95 -8.49
N LYS A 50 -4.21 -12.04 -9.48
CA LYS A 50 -5.16 -10.97 -9.82
C LYS A 50 -5.78 -10.25 -8.62
N VAL A 51 -5.15 -9.17 -8.18
CA VAL A 51 -5.88 -8.10 -7.48
C VAL A 51 -6.88 -7.52 -8.48
N THR A 52 -8.12 -8.00 -8.46
CA THR A 52 -9.21 -7.57 -9.37
C THR A 52 -9.64 -6.11 -9.18
N GLY A 53 -9.02 -5.39 -8.22
CA GLY A 53 -9.23 -3.96 -7.97
C GLY A 53 -8.05 -3.05 -8.33
N LEU A 54 -6.98 -3.55 -8.96
CA LEU A 54 -5.85 -2.72 -9.43
C LEU A 54 -6.06 -2.13 -10.83
N ALA A 55 -7.11 -2.51 -11.56
CA ALA A 55 -7.38 -2.01 -12.90
C ALA A 55 -7.82 -0.53 -12.95
N ASP A 56 -8.16 0.07 -11.81
CA ASP A 56 -8.58 1.48 -11.72
C ASP A 56 -7.44 2.44 -11.32
N VAL A 57 -6.22 1.94 -11.15
CA VAL A 57 -5.06 2.78 -10.86
C VAL A 57 -4.29 2.98 -12.15
N ASP A 58 -4.66 4.02 -12.90
CA ASP A 58 -3.86 4.52 -14.02
C ASP A 58 -2.49 4.96 -13.46
N MET A 59 -1.41 4.45 -14.05
CA MET A 59 -0.03 4.64 -13.59
C MET A 59 0.63 5.84 -14.27
#